data_AF-A0A520R4R2-F1
#
_entry.id   AF-A0A520R4R2-F1
#
_cell.length_a   1.000
_cell.length_b   1.000
_cell.length_c   1.000
_cell.angle_alpha   90.00
_cell.angle_beta   90.00
_cell.angle_gamma   90.00
#
_symmetry.space_group_name_H-M   'P 1'
#
loop_
_entity.id
_entity.type
_entity.pdbx_description
1 polymer ?
#
loop_
_entity_poly.entity_id
_entity_poly.type
_entity_poly.pdbx_seq_one_letter_code
_entity_poly.pdbx_strand_id
1 'polypeptide(L)'
;MAELSRYQRQVVKNYYENLDTALVQRLGEQVTDLYLAEGKKRTKLWVSVEKSLEKLEVPRSRIDRVVASDDAQQLATLLQELWG
;
A
#
# COMPACT_ATOMS: atom_id res chain seq x y z
N MET A 1 18.68 -2.76 10.07
CA MET A 1 17.79 -2.03 9.15
C MET A 1 17.00 -3.08 8.39
N ALA A 2 15.67 -2.98 8.32
CA ALA A 2 14.89 -3.94 7.52
C ALA A 2 15.19 -3.68 6.04
N GLU A 3 15.50 -4.72 5.29
CA GLU A 3 15.70 -4.66 3.85
C GLU A 3 14.60 -5.47 3.16
N LEU A 4 14.03 -4.92 2.09
CA LEU A 4 12.99 -5.61 1.32
C LEU A 4 13.54 -6.93 0.76
N SER A 5 12.74 -7.99 0.78
CA SER A 5 13.05 -9.23 0.09
C SER A 5 13.10 -9.02 -1.43
N ARG A 6 13.71 -9.95 -2.17
CA ARG A 6 13.74 -9.88 -3.66
C ARG A 6 12.33 -9.80 -4.25
N TYR A 7 11.37 -10.53 -3.66
CA TYR A 7 9.97 -10.49 -4.06
C TYR A 7 9.35 -9.13 -3.78
N GLN A 8 9.54 -8.58 -2.58
CA GLN A 8 9.03 -7.26 -2.21
C GLN A 8 9.58 -6.16 -3.11
N ARG A 9 10.88 -6.21 -3.46
CA ARG A 9 11.48 -5.29 -4.43
C ARG A 9 10.83 -5.37 -5.80
N GLN A 10 10.49 -6.57 -6.27
CA GLN A 10 9.81 -6.75 -7.56
C GLN A 10 8.39 -6.18 -7.52
N VAL A 11 7.64 -6.43 -6.44
CA VAL A 11 6.28 -5.90 -6.23
C VAL A 11 6.32 -4.37 -6.25
N VAL A 12 7.25 -3.78 -5.49
CA VAL A 12 7.45 -2.33 -5.43
C VAL A 12 7.83 -1.78 -6.80
N LYS A 13 8.77 -2.42 -7.51
CA LYS A 13 9.20 -1.97 -8.85
C LYS A 13 8.04 -1.98 -9.87
N ASN A 14 7.36 -3.11 -10.00
CA ASN A 14 6.26 -3.28 -10.96
C ASN A 14 5.12 -2.29 -10.69
N TYR A 15 4.90 -1.97 -9.40
CA TYR A 15 3.91 -1.01 -8.99
C TYR A 15 4.22 0.40 -9.50
N TYR A 16 5.47 0.86 -9.45
CA TYR A 16 5.84 2.21 -9.89
C TYR A 16 5.92 2.41 -11.40
N GLU A 17 6.03 1.34 -12.20
CA GLU A 17 6.17 1.45 -13.66
C GLU A 17 4.87 1.90 -14.36
N ASN A 18 3.69 1.90 -13.69
CA ASN A 18 2.38 2.11 -14.33
C ASN A 18 1.48 3.21 -13.70
N LEU A 19 2.01 4.16 -12.92
CA LEU A 19 1.17 5.08 -12.14
C LEU A 19 0.91 6.44 -12.79
N ASP A 20 -0.33 6.67 -13.20
CA ASP A 20 -0.80 7.88 -13.89
C ASP A 20 -1.27 9.03 -12.95
N THR A 21 -1.16 8.87 -11.62
CA THR A 21 -1.49 9.96 -10.67
C THR A 21 -0.56 10.03 -9.45
N ALA A 22 -0.23 11.25 -9.01
CA ALA A 22 0.63 11.51 -7.85
C ALA A 22 0.10 10.90 -6.54
N LEU A 23 -1.23 10.74 -6.41
CA LEU A 23 -1.84 10.14 -5.23
C LEU A 23 -1.59 8.63 -5.15
N VAL A 24 -1.57 7.94 -6.29
CA VAL A 24 -1.34 6.48 -6.34
C VAL A 24 0.16 6.18 -6.22
N GLN A 25 1.05 7.07 -6.69
CA GLN A 25 2.49 7.03 -6.37
C GLN A 25 2.75 7.07 -4.86
N ARG A 26 2.09 7.99 -4.14
CA ARG A 26 2.18 8.08 -2.67
C ARG A 26 1.71 6.81 -1.97
N LEU A 27 0.66 6.16 -2.47
CA LEU A 27 0.22 4.87 -1.93
C LEU A 27 1.26 3.76 -2.15
N GLY A 28 2.05 3.80 -3.22
CA GLY A 28 3.19 2.90 -3.41
C GLY A 28 4.31 3.08 -2.41
N GLU A 29 4.61 4.34 -2.09
CA GLU A 29 5.56 4.66 -1.01
C GLU A 29 5.05 4.10 0.32
N GLN A 30 3.75 4.24 0.60
CA GLN A 30 3.13 3.68 1.80
C GLN A 30 3.18 2.14 1.84
N VAL A 31 3.02 1.45 0.70
CA VAL A 31 3.23 -0.03 0.61
C VAL A 31 4.66 -0.38 1.00
N THR A 32 5.64 0.34 0.46
CA THR A 32 7.06 0.12 0.77
C THR A 32 7.36 0.38 2.25
N ASP A 33 6.86 1.48 2.79
CA ASP A 33 7.00 1.83 4.20
C ASP A 33 6.36 0.80 5.12
N LEU A 34 5.22 0.22 4.73
CA LEU A 34 4.58 -0.85 5.47
C LEU A 34 5.48 -2.08 5.56
N TYR A 35 6.16 -2.50 4.48
CA TYR A 35 7.09 -3.64 4.57
C TYR A 35 8.24 -3.42 5.57
N LEU A 36 8.59 -2.17 5.86
CA LEU A 36 9.71 -1.80 6.72
C LEU A 36 9.28 -1.38 8.14
N ALA A 37 7.98 -1.17 8.36
CA ALA A 37 7.45 -0.65 9.60
C ALA A 37 6.84 -1.75 10.47
N GLU A 38 7.09 -1.65 11.77
CA GLU A 38 6.56 -2.55 12.80
C GLU A 38 5.90 -1.75 13.93
N GLY A 39 5.11 -2.45 14.77
CA GLY A 39 4.48 -1.91 15.96
C GLY A 39 3.69 -0.62 15.72
N LYS A 40 3.87 0.37 16.60
CA LYS A 40 3.12 1.64 16.54
C LYS A 40 3.33 2.41 15.23
N LYS A 41 4.50 2.27 14.58
CA LYS A 41 4.77 2.95 13.30
C LYS A 41 3.88 2.36 12.20
N ARG A 42 3.78 1.02 12.15
CA ARG A 42 2.93 0.29 11.21
C ARG A 42 1.46 0.66 11.36
N THR A 43 0.94 0.70 12.58
CA THR A 43 -0.45 1.11 12.84
C THR A 43 -0.74 2.52 12.33
N LYS A 44 0.17 3.48 12.54
CA LYS A 44 0.01 4.85 12.03
C LYS A 44 0.03 4.92 10.50
N LEU A 45 0.86 4.09 9.85
CA LEU A 45 0.89 4.00 8.39
C LEU A 45 -0.43 3.49 7.84
N TRP A 46 -1.04 2.47 8.45
CA TRP A 46 -2.36 1.98 8.03
C TRP A 46 -3.47 3.02 8.14
N VAL A 47 -3.48 3.82 9.21
CA VAL A 47 -4.43 4.96 9.32
C VAL A 47 -4.24 5.96 8.17
N SER A 48 -2.99 6.19 7.74
CA SER A 48 -2.72 7.04 6.59
C SER A 48 -3.14 6.39 5.28
N VAL A 49 -2.96 5.07 5.11
CA VAL A 49 -3.41 4.32 3.93
C VAL A 49 -4.92 4.35 3.81
N GLU A 50 -5.64 4.08 4.90
CA GLU A 50 -7.11 4.13 4.96
C GLU A 50 -7.63 5.47 4.43
N LYS A 51 -7.13 6.58 4.97
CA LYS A 51 -7.50 7.94 4.53
C LYS A 51 -7.18 8.23 3.07
N SER A 52 -6.07 7.68 2.55
CA SER A 52 -5.72 7.84 1.14
C SER A 52 -6.69 7.07 0.24
N LEU A 53 -7.06 5.84 0.61
CA LEU A 53 -8.03 5.01 -0.13
C LEU A 53 -9.44 5.62 -0.09
N GLU A 54 -9.87 6.20 1.03
CA GLU A 54 -11.14 6.92 1.14
C GLU A 54 -11.21 8.12 0.20
N LYS A 55 -10.11 8.89 0.09
CA LYS A 55 -10.02 10.03 -0.84
C LYS A 55 -10.06 9.62 -2.30
N LEU A 56 -9.68 8.38 -2.59
CA LEU A 56 -9.78 7.76 -3.91
C LEU A 56 -11.13 7.07 -4.14
N GLU A 57 -12.08 7.26 -3.22
CA GLU A 57 -13.43 6.72 -3.30
C GLU A 57 -13.46 5.19 -3.42
N VAL A 58 -12.43 4.51 -2.90
CA VAL A 58 -12.39 3.05 -2.83
C VAL A 58 -13.51 2.59 -1.89
N PRO A 59 -14.33 1.58 -2.27
CA PRO A 59 -15.41 1.12 -1.42
C PRO A 59 -14.93 0.71 -0.03
N ARG A 60 -15.61 1.20 1.02
CA ARG A 60 -15.24 0.99 2.42
C ARG A 60 -15.02 -0.49 2.78
N SER A 61 -15.83 -1.39 2.23
CA SER A 61 -15.68 -2.84 2.42
C SER A 61 -14.32 -3.40 1.94
N ARG A 62 -13.75 -2.83 0.87
CA ARG A 62 -12.40 -3.21 0.39
C ARG A 62 -11.32 -2.62 1.28
N ILE A 63 -11.50 -1.37 1.73
CA ILE A 63 -10.58 -0.70 2.66
C ILE A 63 -10.50 -1.49 3.96
N ASP A 64 -11.64 -1.82 4.58
CA ASP A 64 -11.69 -2.56 5.83
C ASP A 64 -11.01 -3.94 5.69
N ARG A 65 -11.24 -4.64 4.57
CA ARG A 65 -10.61 -5.94 4.30
C ARG A 65 -9.09 -5.84 4.22
N VAL A 66 -8.55 -4.84 3.51
CA VAL A 66 -7.09 -4.71 3.33
C VAL A 66 -6.41 -4.16 4.58
N VAL A 67 -7.06 -3.26 5.33
CA VAL A 67 -6.52 -2.74 6.59
C VAL A 67 -6.53 -3.84 7.66
N ALA A 68 -7.60 -4.62 7.74
CA ALA A 68 -7.72 -5.72 8.70
C ALA A 68 -6.75 -6.88 8.42
N SER A 69 -6.33 -7.08 7.17
CA SER A 69 -5.33 -8.11 6.84
C SER A 69 -3.95 -7.76 7.36
N ASP A 70 -3.68 -6.47 7.67
CA ASP A 70 -2.37 -5.96 8.04
C ASP A 70 -1.27 -6.46 7.08
N ASP A 71 -1.58 -6.56 5.78
CA ASP A 71 -0.70 -7.13 4.76
C ASP A 71 -0.41 -6.11 3.65
N ALA A 72 0.85 -5.66 3.57
CA ALA A 72 1.31 -4.71 2.57
C ALA A 72 1.23 -5.28 1.13
N GLN A 73 1.33 -6.60 0.97
CA GLN A 73 1.17 -7.26 -0.31
C GLN A 73 -0.27 -7.18 -0.81
N GLN A 74 -1.25 -7.37 0.08
CA GLN A 74 -2.66 -7.22 -0.30
C GLN A 74 -2.99 -5.78 -0.69
N LEU A 75 -2.39 -4.78 -0.03
CA LEU A 75 -2.49 -3.40 -0.46
C LEU A 75 -1.89 -3.21 -1.86
N ALA A 76 -0.69 -3.73 -2.12
CA ALA A 76 -0.07 -3.63 -3.45
C ALA A 76 -0.97 -4.25 -4.55
N THR A 77 -1.54 -5.43 -4.29
CA THR A 77 -2.47 -6.10 -5.21
C THR A 77 -3.74 -5.26 -5.44
N LEU A 78 -4.32 -4.69 -4.39
CA LEU A 78 -5.49 -3.82 -4.48
C LEU A 78 -5.23 -2.61 -5.38
N LEU A 79 -4.07 -1.98 -5.21
CA LEU A 79 -3.70 -0.79 -5.96
C LEU A 79 -3.42 -1.15 -7.44
N GLN A 80 -2.77 -2.29 -7.70
CA GLN A 80 -2.58 -2.79 -9.06
C GLN A 80 -3.91 -3.14 -9.74
N GLU A 81 -4.88 -3.72 -9.03
CA GLU A 81 -6.20 -4.03 -9.59
C GLU A 81 -6.97 -2.76 -10.01
N LEU A 82 -6.80 -1.67 -9.26
CA LEU A 82 -7.54 -0.42 -9.48
C LEU A 82 -6.89 0.51 -10.51
N TRP A 83 -5.57 0.44 -10.68
CA TRP A 83 -4.79 1.41 -11.47
C TRP A 83 -3.66 0.79 -12.32
N GLY A 84 -3.58 -0.53 -12.42
CA GLY A 84 -2.60 -1.24 -13.27
C GLY A 84 -3.16 -1.72 -14.60
#